data_AF-A0A2N4T4V6-F1
#
_entry.id   AF-A0A2N4T4V6-F1
#
_cell.length_a   1.000
_cell.length_b   1.000
_cell.length_c   1.000
_cell.angle_alpha   90.00
_cell.angle_beta   90.00
_cell.angle_gamma   90.00
#
_symmetry.space_group_name_H-M   'P 1'
#
loop_
_entity.id
_entity.type
_entity.pdbx_description
1 polymer ?
#
loop_
_entity_poly.entity_id
_entity_poly.type
_entity_poly.pdbx_seq_one_letter_code
_entity_poly.pdbx_strand_id
1 'polypeptide(L)'
;MTVLDDAPATPAPTLEIGAVELPPAPQRPAPPVASGQGAEATGGSTLPQEPVHCGRPMAVRRLDPLVPDSRANRAVLEAALAEERVHACACGYLLTLPAAPGRAEPLCAPHERAVFTELLLQRVHAAAGVVESVLWACDQLSPQEGGTDDPSEQWLLEADRESAAWAADTAELDLEAAVRLAAEHGVPAERLAEATGREAPQAA
;
A
#
# COMPACT_ATOMS: atom_id res chain seq x y z
N MET A 1 7.79 0.71 65.59
CA MET A 1 8.69 1.54 64.76
C MET A 1 9.50 0.60 63.90
N THR A 2 9.09 0.43 62.66
CA THR A 2 9.80 -0.37 61.67
C THR A 2 9.86 0.49 60.42
N VAL A 3 11.06 0.92 60.08
CA VAL A 3 11.39 1.71 58.90
C VAL A 3 11.39 0.72 57.73
N LEU A 4 10.53 0.92 56.73
CA LEU A 4 10.61 0.22 55.46
C LEU A 4 11.47 1.07 54.54
N ASP A 5 12.61 0.47 54.16
CA ASP A 5 13.59 0.99 53.20
C ASP A 5 12.92 1.34 51.86
N ASP A 6 13.17 2.57 51.43
CA ASP A 6 12.80 3.09 50.11
C ASP A 6 13.86 2.60 49.10
N ALA A 7 13.52 1.56 48.32
CA ALA A 7 14.37 1.14 47.22
C ALA A 7 14.13 2.05 46.01
N PRO A 8 15.16 2.72 45.45
CA PRO A 8 14.94 3.58 44.30
C PRO A 8 14.54 2.74 43.08
N ALA A 9 13.42 3.11 42.47
CA ALA A 9 12.95 2.56 41.21
C ALA A 9 14.07 2.63 40.16
N THR A 10 14.44 1.48 39.60
CA THR A 10 15.43 1.41 38.52
C THR A 10 14.80 2.02 37.26
N PRO A 11 15.40 3.06 36.65
CA PRO A 11 14.85 3.62 35.41
C PRO A 11 14.94 2.58 34.28
N ALA A 12 13.90 2.52 33.46
CA ALA A 12 13.87 1.68 32.27
C ALA A 12 15.05 2.03 31.33
N PRO A 13 15.64 1.03 30.65
CA PRO A 13 16.75 1.27 29.75
C PRO A 13 16.30 2.11 28.55
N THR A 14 16.76 3.36 28.48
CA THR A 14 16.66 4.20 27.30
C THR A 14 17.57 3.63 26.21
N LEU A 15 16.99 3.13 25.12
CA LEU A 15 17.72 2.81 23.91
C LEU A 15 18.14 4.12 23.24
N GLU A 16 19.37 4.57 23.52
CA GLU A 16 20.00 5.65 22.76
C GLU A 16 20.36 5.13 21.36
N ILE A 17 19.46 5.37 20.40
CA ILE A 17 19.76 5.22 18.99
C ILE A 17 20.72 6.36 18.64
N GLY A 18 22.02 6.05 18.63
CA GLY A 18 23.04 7.00 18.20
C GLY A 18 22.68 7.56 16.82
N ALA A 19 22.74 8.88 16.68
CA ALA A 19 22.53 9.55 15.41
C ALA A 19 23.60 9.07 14.41
N VAL A 20 23.27 8.08 13.61
CA VAL A 20 24.07 7.69 12.45
C VAL A 20 23.88 8.80 11.42
N GLU A 21 24.94 9.56 11.18
CA GLU A 21 25.00 10.51 10.07
C GLU A 21 24.74 9.74 8.77
N LEU A 22 23.56 9.94 8.19
CA LEU A 22 23.18 9.36 6.92
C LEU A 22 24.09 9.94 5.82
N PRO A 23 24.64 9.10 4.92
CA PRO A 23 25.42 9.61 3.80
C PRO A 23 24.58 10.59 2.97
N PRO A 24 25.20 11.63 2.38
CA PRO A 24 24.47 12.60 1.58
C PRO A 24 23.71 11.88 0.48
N ALA A 25 22.43 12.22 0.34
CA ALA A 25 21.58 11.64 -0.68
C ALA A 25 22.26 11.76 -2.06
N PRO A 26 22.29 10.69 -2.87
CA PRO A 26 22.86 10.77 -4.20
C PRO A 26 22.15 11.89 -4.98
N GLN A 27 22.93 12.88 -5.43
CA GLN A 27 22.41 14.00 -6.20
C GLN A 27 21.83 13.46 -7.51
N ARG A 28 20.50 13.51 -7.63
CA ARG A 28 19.81 13.10 -8.85
C ARG A 28 20.04 14.16 -9.92
N PRO A 29 20.38 13.78 -11.16
CA PRO A 29 20.33 14.71 -12.27
C PRO A 29 18.90 15.24 -12.41
N ALA A 30 18.77 16.55 -12.59
CA ALA A 30 17.48 17.18 -12.83
C ALA A 30 16.83 16.56 -14.08
N PRO A 31 15.49 16.39 -14.10
CA PRO A 31 14.80 15.95 -15.30
C PRO A 31 15.08 16.93 -16.45
N PRO A 32 15.29 16.46 -17.69
CA PRO A 32 15.49 17.36 -18.81
C PRO A 32 14.22 18.20 -18.99
N VAL A 33 14.37 19.52 -18.85
CA VAL A 33 13.32 20.49 -19.21
C VAL A 33 13.15 20.40 -20.72
N ALA A 34 11.98 19.97 -21.18
CA ALA A 34 11.66 19.91 -22.60
C ALA A 34 11.81 21.32 -23.20
N SER A 35 12.85 21.51 -23.99
CA SER A 35 13.00 22.69 -24.82
C SER A 35 11.98 22.58 -25.94
N GLY A 36 10.92 23.37 -25.87
CA GLY A 36 9.94 23.48 -26.94
C GLY A 36 10.58 24.11 -28.17
N GLN A 37 10.78 23.34 -29.24
CA GLN A 37 10.81 23.83 -30.61
C GLN A 37 10.18 22.79 -31.53
N GLY A 38 9.26 23.25 -32.37
CA GLY A 38 8.33 22.43 -33.13
C GLY A 38 8.93 21.66 -34.30
N ALA A 39 8.17 20.67 -34.75
CA ALA A 39 8.21 20.13 -36.09
C ALA A 39 6.78 19.78 -36.50
N GLU A 40 6.27 20.46 -37.54
CA GLU A 40 5.13 20.00 -38.32
C GLU A 40 5.43 18.59 -38.86
N ALA A 41 4.54 17.64 -38.59
CA ALA A 41 4.49 16.37 -39.30
C ALA A 41 3.03 15.85 -39.31
N THR A 42 2.39 16.08 -40.45
CA THR A 42 1.67 15.10 -41.28
C THR A 42 0.91 13.96 -40.58
N GLY A 43 -0.39 13.90 -40.85
CA GLY A 43 -1.32 12.91 -40.32
C GLY A 43 -0.79 11.48 -40.31
N GLY A 44 -0.77 10.88 -39.11
CA GLY A 44 -0.41 9.49 -38.89
C GLY A 44 -0.96 9.04 -37.53
N SER A 45 -1.92 8.12 -37.58
CA SER A 45 -2.43 7.27 -36.48
C SER A 45 -2.66 7.95 -35.12
N THR A 46 -3.92 8.18 -34.77
CA THR A 46 -4.43 8.61 -33.45
C THR A 46 -4.38 7.51 -32.39
N LEU A 47 -3.41 6.60 -32.46
CA LEU A 47 -3.15 5.65 -31.38
C LEU A 47 -2.04 6.22 -30.50
N PRO A 48 -2.25 6.30 -29.16
CA PRO A 48 -1.20 6.72 -28.25
C PRO A 48 0.06 5.87 -28.51
N GLN A 49 1.16 6.51 -28.91
CA GLN A 49 2.43 5.80 -29.07
C GLN A 49 2.93 5.36 -27.70
N GLU A 50 3.24 4.07 -27.56
CA GLU A 50 3.89 3.56 -26.36
C GLU A 50 5.24 4.29 -26.17
N PRO A 51 5.56 4.76 -24.94
CA PRO A 51 6.83 5.41 -24.68
C PRO A 51 7.99 4.47 -24.98
N VAL A 52 9.09 5.00 -25.50
CA VAL A 52 10.27 4.23 -25.94
C VAL A 52 11.44 4.52 -25.01
N HIS A 53 12.11 3.46 -24.56
CA HIS A 53 13.35 3.57 -23.77
C HIS A 53 14.32 2.45 -24.16
N CYS A 54 15.63 2.71 -24.13
CA CYS A 54 16.66 1.80 -24.65
C CYS A 54 16.41 1.34 -26.10
N GLY A 55 15.80 2.20 -26.92
CA GLY A 55 15.51 1.90 -28.34
C GLY A 55 14.40 0.87 -28.56
N ARG A 56 13.60 0.54 -27.54
CA ARG A 56 12.44 -0.35 -27.65
C ARG A 56 11.20 0.27 -27.00
N PRO A 57 9.99 0.00 -27.50
CA PRO A 57 8.77 0.34 -26.79
C PRO A 57 8.83 -0.23 -25.37
N MET A 58 8.50 0.61 -24.39
CA MET A 58 8.35 0.21 -23.01
C MET A 58 7.01 -0.52 -22.91
N ALA A 59 7.07 -1.80 -22.51
CA ALA A 59 5.85 -2.53 -22.20
C ALA A 59 5.09 -1.79 -21.09
N VAL A 60 3.75 -1.81 -21.19
CA VAL A 60 2.89 -1.26 -20.14
C VAL A 60 3.16 -1.90 -18.78
N ARG A 61 3.82 -3.08 -18.71
CA ARG A 61 4.69 -3.39 -17.55
C ARG A 61 5.67 -4.56 -17.80
N ARG A 62 6.66 -4.68 -16.89
CA ARG A 62 7.48 -5.86 -16.57
C ARG A 62 7.62 -5.98 -15.06
N LEU A 63 6.89 -6.91 -14.46
CA LEU A 63 6.92 -7.19 -13.02
C LEU A 63 7.99 -8.21 -12.65
N ASP A 64 8.53 -8.11 -11.44
CA ASP A 64 9.16 -9.25 -10.76
C ASP A 64 8.38 -9.54 -9.46
N PRO A 65 7.45 -10.51 -9.49
CA PRO A 65 6.62 -10.85 -8.33
C PRO A 65 7.39 -11.64 -7.26
N LEU A 66 8.59 -12.12 -7.55
CA LEU A 66 9.40 -12.88 -6.61
C LEU A 66 10.08 -11.98 -5.58
N VAL A 67 9.91 -10.66 -5.67
CA VAL A 67 10.51 -9.67 -4.77
C VAL A 67 9.39 -8.76 -4.20
N PRO A 68 8.75 -9.14 -3.09
CA PRO A 68 7.64 -8.40 -2.47
C PRO A 68 7.97 -6.93 -2.16
N ASP A 69 9.22 -6.62 -1.84
CA ASP A 69 9.70 -5.27 -1.54
C ASP A 69 10.37 -4.57 -2.74
N SER A 70 10.16 -5.08 -3.95
CA SER A 70 10.73 -4.41 -5.12
C SER A 70 10.14 -3.01 -5.22
N ARG A 71 11.02 -2.01 -5.34
CA ARG A 71 10.63 -0.62 -5.60
C ARG A 71 9.69 -0.52 -6.81
N ALA A 72 9.82 -1.42 -7.78
CA ALA A 72 8.95 -1.49 -8.94
C ALA A 72 7.54 -1.98 -8.60
N ASN A 73 7.40 -2.95 -7.68
CA ASN A 73 6.11 -3.47 -7.21
C ASN A 73 5.34 -2.37 -6.48
N ARG A 74 6.02 -1.68 -5.56
CA ARG A 74 5.47 -0.55 -4.82
C ARG A 74 5.07 0.61 -5.73
N ALA A 75 5.95 1.03 -6.65
CA ALA A 75 5.68 2.15 -7.56
C ALA A 75 4.43 1.92 -8.43
N VAL A 76 4.07 0.68 -8.72
CA VAL A 76 2.85 0.41 -9.50
C VAL A 76 1.61 0.27 -8.66
N LEU A 77 1.72 -0.21 -7.42
CA LEU A 77 0.60 -0.07 -6.49
C LEU A 77 0.30 1.41 -6.24
N GLU A 78 1.33 2.24 -6.05
CA GLU A 78 1.19 3.70 -5.90
C GLU A 78 0.58 4.34 -7.15
N ALA A 79 1.05 3.98 -8.34
CA ALA A 79 0.48 4.49 -9.59
C ALA A 79 -0.97 4.01 -9.82
N ALA A 80 -1.27 2.75 -9.51
CA ALA A 80 -2.63 2.23 -9.62
C ALA A 80 -3.60 3.00 -8.72
N LEU A 81 -3.18 3.33 -7.50
CA LEU A 81 -3.95 4.16 -6.57
C LEU A 81 -4.07 5.62 -7.05
N ALA A 82 -3.07 6.13 -7.76
CA ALA A 82 -3.05 7.49 -8.31
C ALA A 82 -3.73 7.61 -9.69
N GLU A 83 -4.35 6.54 -10.20
CA GLU A 83 -4.88 6.46 -11.57
C GLU A 83 -3.81 6.79 -12.64
N GLU A 84 -2.56 6.44 -12.35
CA GLU A 84 -1.41 6.56 -13.23
C GLU A 84 -1.04 5.20 -13.84
N ARG A 85 -0.48 5.24 -15.04
CA ARG A 85 0.07 4.10 -15.78
C ARG A 85 1.56 4.03 -15.56
N VAL A 86 2.10 2.84 -15.35
CA VAL A 86 3.56 2.65 -15.18
C VAL A 86 4.15 1.86 -16.33
N HIS A 87 4.91 2.52 -17.19
CA HIS A 87 5.67 1.84 -18.23
C HIS A 87 7.01 1.35 -17.70
N ALA A 88 7.40 0.13 -18.08
CA ALA A 88 8.67 -0.46 -17.65
C ALA A 88 9.56 -0.79 -18.85
N CYS A 89 10.78 -0.29 -18.82
CA CYS A 89 11.83 -0.74 -19.74
C CYS A 89 12.49 -2.01 -19.20
N ALA A 90 12.95 -2.89 -20.10
CA ALA A 90 13.70 -4.08 -19.72
C ALA A 90 15.00 -3.78 -18.94
N CYS A 91 15.52 -2.55 -18.99
CA CYS A 91 16.66 -2.12 -18.18
C CYS A 91 16.31 -1.74 -16.73
N GLY A 92 15.03 -1.82 -16.34
CA GLY A 92 14.55 -1.46 -15.01
C GLY A 92 14.08 0.00 -14.85
N TYR A 93 14.13 0.81 -15.92
CA TYR A 93 13.57 2.17 -15.90
C TYR A 93 12.04 2.14 -15.85
N LEU A 94 11.45 2.97 -14.97
CA LEU A 94 10.00 3.11 -14.79
C LEU A 94 9.57 4.53 -15.16
N LEU A 95 8.44 4.66 -15.84
CA LEU A 95 7.82 5.93 -16.20
C LEU A 95 6.35 5.91 -15.81
N THR A 96 5.91 6.84 -14.97
CA THR A 96 4.49 7.04 -14.68
C THR A 96 3.87 8.08 -15.61
N LEU A 97 2.68 7.83 -16.13
CA LEU A 97 1.91 8.75 -16.98
C LEU A 97 0.44 8.72 -16.54
N PRO A 98 -0.31 9.83 -16.63
CA PRO A 98 -1.74 9.81 -16.35
C PRO A 98 -2.47 8.74 -17.19
N ALA A 99 -3.44 8.04 -16.59
CA ALA A 99 -4.37 7.21 -17.34
C ALA A 99 -5.23 8.09 -18.27
N ALA A 100 -5.57 7.58 -19.45
CA ALA A 100 -6.43 8.30 -20.37
C ALA A 100 -7.87 8.32 -19.82
N PRO A 101 -8.49 9.49 -19.59
CA PRO A 101 -9.83 9.56 -19.03
C PRO A 101 -10.83 8.85 -19.96
N GLY A 102 -11.65 7.96 -19.39
CA GLY A 102 -12.70 7.22 -20.11
C GLY A 102 -12.23 5.95 -20.83
N ARG A 103 -10.96 5.52 -20.70
CA ARG A 103 -10.52 4.19 -21.13
C ARG A 103 -9.99 3.40 -19.94
N ALA A 104 -10.63 2.28 -19.65
CA ALA A 104 -10.06 1.25 -18.78
C ALA A 104 -8.89 0.58 -19.52
N GLU A 105 -7.71 1.20 -19.43
CA GLU A 105 -6.48 0.62 -19.97
C GLU A 105 -5.87 -0.35 -18.96
N PRO A 106 -5.36 -1.51 -19.41
CA PRO A 106 -4.86 -2.55 -18.52
C PRO A 106 -3.59 -2.08 -17.79
N LEU A 107 -3.53 -2.27 -16.47
CA LEU A 107 -2.36 -1.92 -15.64
C LEU A 107 -1.10 -2.73 -15.92
N CYS A 108 -1.23 -3.85 -16.62
CA CYS A 108 -0.11 -4.71 -16.99
C CYS A 108 -0.32 -5.28 -18.40
N ALA A 109 0.76 -5.78 -19.00
CA ALA A 109 0.66 -6.47 -20.26
C ALA A 109 -0.20 -7.76 -20.10
N PRO A 110 -0.97 -8.19 -21.13
CA PRO A 110 -1.88 -9.33 -21.00
C PRO A 110 -1.25 -10.63 -20.47
N HIS A 111 0.01 -10.89 -20.82
CA HIS A 111 0.74 -12.09 -20.38
C HIS A 111 1.16 -12.04 -18.90
N GLU A 112 1.11 -10.86 -18.27
CA GLU A 112 1.44 -10.66 -16.85
C GLU A 112 0.21 -10.59 -15.96
N ARG A 113 -1.00 -10.69 -16.54
CA ARG A 113 -2.25 -10.54 -15.80
C ARG A 113 -2.35 -11.48 -14.61
N ALA A 114 -1.96 -12.75 -14.77
CA ALA A 114 -1.98 -13.72 -13.68
C ALA A 114 -1.08 -13.29 -12.51
N VAL A 115 0.11 -12.77 -12.79
CA VAL A 115 1.04 -12.27 -11.78
C VAL A 115 0.47 -11.04 -11.07
N PHE A 116 -0.13 -10.14 -11.83
CA PHE A 116 -0.74 -8.93 -11.30
C PHE A 116 -1.95 -9.24 -10.40
N THR A 117 -2.77 -10.21 -10.81
CA THR A 117 -3.86 -10.76 -10.01
C THR A 117 -3.36 -11.29 -8.67
N GLU A 118 -2.29 -12.09 -8.66
CA GLU A 118 -1.72 -12.61 -7.40
C GLU A 118 -1.17 -11.50 -6.50
N LEU A 119 -0.50 -10.49 -7.06
CA LEU A 119 0.00 -9.35 -6.28
C LEU A 119 -1.14 -8.54 -5.64
N LEU A 120 -2.24 -8.34 -6.36
CA LEU A 120 -3.43 -7.68 -5.82
C LEU A 120 -4.10 -8.54 -4.74
N LEU A 121 -4.19 -9.85 -4.92
CA LEU A 121 -4.70 -10.77 -3.91
C LEU A 121 -3.83 -10.79 -2.66
N GLN A 122 -2.50 -10.77 -2.79
CA GLN A 122 -1.59 -10.66 -1.66
C GLN A 122 -1.84 -9.37 -0.85
N ARG A 123 -2.13 -8.25 -1.53
CA ARG A 123 -2.50 -7.00 -0.85
C ARG A 123 -3.83 -7.15 -0.10
N VAL A 124 -4.84 -7.79 -0.72
CA VAL A 124 -6.13 -8.05 -0.06
C VAL A 124 -5.94 -8.95 1.17
N HIS A 125 -5.15 -10.02 1.06
CA HIS A 125 -4.83 -10.89 2.20
C HIS A 125 -4.11 -10.13 3.32
N ALA A 126 -3.14 -9.28 2.98
CA ALA A 126 -2.43 -8.48 3.96
C ALA A 126 -3.39 -7.51 4.69
N ALA A 127 -4.27 -6.81 3.95
CA ALA A 127 -5.26 -5.93 4.55
C ALA A 127 -6.28 -6.69 5.42
N ALA A 128 -6.75 -7.86 4.97
CA ALA A 128 -7.65 -8.70 5.75
C ALA A 128 -7.00 -9.19 7.05
N GLY A 129 -5.73 -9.59 7.00
CA GLY A 129 -4.97 -9.96 8.20
C GLY A 129 -4.75 -8.79 9.17
N VAL A 130 -4.63 -7.56 8.67
CA VAL A 130 -4.58 -6.36 9.54
C VAL A 130 -5.93 -6.14 10.23
N VAL A 131 -7.05 -6.24 9.51
CA VAL A 131 -8.40 -6.15 10.11
C VAL A 131 -8.57 -7.21 11.20
N GLU A 132 -8.24 -8.47 10.92
CA GLU A 132 -8.31 -9.56 11.90
C GLU A 132 -7.46 -9.25 13.14
N SER A 133 -6.22 -8.79 12.93
CA SER A 133 -5.30 -8.46 14.02
C SER A 133 -5.82 -7.33 14.91
N VAL A 134 -6.40 -6.29 14.29
CA VAL A 134 -6.96 -5.15 15.03
C VAL A 134 -8.22 -5.54 15.78
N LEU A 135 -9.14 -6.29 15.17
CA LEU A 135 -10.34 -6.79 15.84
C LEU A 135 -9.98 -7.69 17.03
N TRP A 136 -8.98 -8.56 16.87
CA TRP A 136 -8.48 -9.37 17.96
C TRP A 136 -7.94 -8.50 19.11
N ALA A 137 -7.20 -7.42 18.80
CA ALA A 137 -6.72 -6.48 19.80
C ALA A 137 -7.87 -5.75 20.51
N CYS A 138 -8.93 -5.35 19.79
CA CYS A 138 -10.16 -4.81 20.40
C CYS A 138 -10.81 -5.81 21.37
N ASP A 139 -10.88 -7.09 21.00
CA ASP A 139 -11.40 -8.14 21.89
C ASP A 139 -10.57 -8.27 23.17
N GLN A 140 -9.24 -8.08 23.11
CA GLN A 140 -8.39 -8.08 24.30
C GLN A 140 -8.64 -6.87 25.23
N LEU A 141 -9.15 -5.75 24.70
CA LEU A 141 -9.48 -4.54 25.46
C LEU A 141 -10.92 -4.55 26.03
N SER A 142 -11.71 -5.55 25.67
CA SER A 142 -13.04 -5.76 26.23
C SER A 142 -12.93 -5.95 27.75
N PRO A 143 -13.81 -5.33 28.55
CA PRO A 143 -13.66 -5.32 30.00
C PRO A 143 -13.61 -6.75 30.55
N GLN A 144 -12.44 -7.12 31.07
CA GLN A 144 -12.32 -8.27 31.96
C GLN A 144 -13.12 -7.94 33.24
N GLU A 145 -13.86 -8.92 33.77
CA GLU A 145 -14.67 -8.72 34.98
C GLU A 145 -13.78 -8.25 36.15
N GLY A 146 -13.91 -6.98 36.55
CA GLY A 146 -13.10 -6.36 37.61
C GLY A 146 -12.53 -4.98 37.23
N GLY A 147 -13.40 -4.05 36.81
CA GLY A 147 -12.99 -2.69 36.45
C GLY A 147 -12.27 -1.97 37.60
N THR A 148 -11.31 -1.12 37.24
CA THR A 148 -10.62 -0.23 38.18
C THR A 148 -11.53 0.88 38.67
N ASP A 149 -11.45 1.19 39.97
CA ASP A 149 -12.12 2.34 40.57
C ASP A 149 -11.29 3.64 40.44
N ASP A 150 -10.06 3.56 39.87
CA ASP A 150 -9.22 4.74 39.64
C ASP A 150 -9.69 5.49 38.37
N PRO A 151 -10.13 6.76 38.48
CA PRO A 151 -10.56 7.55 37.34
C PRO A 151 -9.46 7.77 36.29
N SER A 152 -8.18 7.74 36.67
CA SER A 152 -7.06 7.91 35.73
C SER A 152 -6.87 6.67 34.87
N GLU A 153 -6.94 5.48 35.49
CA GLU A 153 -6.89 4.20 34.78
C GLU A 153 -8.16 3.99 33.93
N GLN A 154 -9.32 4.44 34.41
CA GLN A 154 -10.56 4.44 33.64
C GLN A 154 -10.44 5.29 32.36
N TRP A 155 -9.84 6.48 32.44
CA TRP A 155 -9.63 7.33 31.27
C TRP A 155 -8.68 6.71 30.25
N LEU A 156 -7.59 6.08 30.69
CA LEU A 156 -6.65 5.38 29.80
C LEU A 156 -7.34 4.22 29.07
N LEU A 157 -8.15 3.43 29.78
CA LEU A 157 -8.91 2.34 29.18
C LEU A 157 -9.93 2.83 28.14
N GLU A 158 -10.57 3.97 28.38
CA GLU A 158 -11.48 4.60 27.41
C GLU A 158 -10.72 5.09 26.17
N ALA A 159 -9.57 5.74 26.35
CA ALA A 159 -8.72 6.20 25.26
C ALA A 159 -8.17 5.04 24.42
N ASP A 160 -7.75 3.94 25.04
CA ASP A 160 -7.29 2.74 24.35
C ASP A 160 -8.41 2.11 23.51
N ARG A 161 -9.65 2.07 24.03
CA ARG A 161 -10.82 1.58 23.29
C ARG A 161 -11.17 2.49 22.11
N GLU A 162 -11.15 3.80 22.32
CA GLU A 162 -11.39 4.76 21.23
C GLU A 162 -10.33 4.61 20.14
N SER A 163 -9.05 4.55 20.52
CA SER A 163 -7.95 4.34 19.58
C SER A 163 -8.07 3.01 18.82
N ALA A 164 -8.49 1.94 19.50
CA ALA A 164 -8.68 0.63 18.88
C ALA A 164 -9.87 0.64 17.91
N ALA A 165 -10.97 1.30 18.24
CA ALA A 165 -12.11 1.49 17.34
C ALA A 165 -11.70 2.26 16.07
N TRP A 166 -10.96 3.35 16.22
CA TRP A 166 -10.44 4.11 15.07
C TRP A 166 -9.49 3.28 14.20
N ALA A 167 -8.65 2.45 14.83
CA ALA A 167 -7.77 1.54 14.11
C ALA A 167 -8.57 0.48 13.32
N ALA A 168 -9.67 -0.03 13.89
CA ALA A 168 -10.55 -1.00 13.23
C ALA A 168 -11.21 -0.37 12.00
N ASP A 169 -11.82 0.81 12.16
CA ASP A 169 -12.45 1.55 11.06
C ASP A 169 -11.44 1.84 9.93
N THR A 170 -10.22 2.24 10.29
CA THR A 170 -9.14 2.51 9.32
C THR A 170 -8.74 1.23 8.57
N ALA A 171 -8.56 0.12 9.28
CA ALA A 171 -8.21 -1.16 8.67
C ALA A 171 -9.31 -1.67 7.72
N GLU A 172 -10.58 -1.47 8.07
CA GLU A 172 -11.71 -1.83 7.21
C GLU A 172 -11.73 -0.99 5.92
N LEU A 173 -11.52 0.33 6.02
CA LEU A 173 -11.42 1.21 4.84
C LEU A 173 -10.25 0.81 3.92
N ASP A 174 -9.11 0.43 4.50
CA ASP A 174 -7.95 -0.05 3.74
C ASP A 174 -8.25 -1.39 3.02
N LEU A 175 -8.97 -2.30 3.68
CA LEU A 175 -9.43 -3.55 3.08
C LEU A 175 -10.40 -3.28 1.92
N GLU A 176 -11.38 -2.39 2.10
CA GLU A 176 -12.32 -2.00 1.05
C GLU A 176 -11.61 -1.38 -0.15
N ALA A 177 -10.63 -0.50 0.09
CA ALA A 177 -9.81 0.09 -0.96
C ALA A 177 -9.00 -0.97 -1.71
N ALA A 178 -8.42 -1.94 -1.00
CA ALA A 178 -7.68 -3.05 -1.62
C ALA A 178 -8.59 -3.95 -2.48
N VAL A 179 -9.78 -4.28 -2.00
CA VAL A 179 -10.78 -5.08 -2.74
C VAL A 179 -11.28 -4.35 -3.98
N ARG A 180 -11.62 -3.06 -3.85
CA ARG A 180 -12.06 -2.23 -4.96
C ARG A 180 -11.00 -2.15 -6.05
N LEU A 181 -9.75 -1.84 -5.67
CA LEU A 181 -8.62 -1.80 -6.58
C LEU A 181 -8.44 -3.15 -7.30
N ALA A 182 -8.51 -4.26 -6.57
CA ALA A 182 -8.36 -5.58 -7.16
C ALA A 182 -9.48 -5.91 -8.16
N ALA A 183 -10.74 -5.56 -7.83
CA ALA A 183 -11.90 -5.75 -8.70
C ALA A 183 -11.81 -4.90 -9.98
N GLU A 184 -11.44 -3.61 -9.86
CA GLU A 184 -11.24 -2.70 -10.99
C GLU A 184 -10.18 -3.21 -11.98
N HIS A 185 -9.23 -4.00 -11.49
CA HIS A 185 -8.17 -4.60 -12.30
C HIS A 185 -8.39 -6.07 -12.66
N GLY A 186 -9.62 -6.55 -12.50
CA GLY A 186 -10.08 -7.82 -13.04
C GLY A 186 -9.71 -9.04 -12.21
N VAL A 187 -9.45 -8.88 -10.91
CA VAL A 187 -9.41 -10.02 -10.00
C VAL A 187 -10.82 -10.59 -9.85
N PRO A 188 -11.03 -11.91 -10.06
CA PRO A 188 -12.36 -12.51 -9.98
C PRO A 188 -12.99 -12.38 -8.59
N ALA A 189 -14.30 -12.16 -8.53
CA ALA A 189 -15.04 -11.92 -7.29
C ALA A 189 -14.93 -13.10 -6.31
N GLU A 190 -14.87 -14.34 -6.81
CA GLU A 190 -14.69 -15.55 -6.00
C GLU A 190 -13.34 -15.56 -5.27
N ARG A 191 -12.27 -15.06 -5.92
CA ARG A 191 -10.94 -14.96 -5.31
C ARG A 191 -10.89 -13.85 -4.26
N LEU A 192 -11.62 -12.75 -4.49
CA LEU A 192 -11.74 -11.66 -3.51
C LEU A 192 -12.53 -12.08 -2.28
N ALA A 193 -13.62 -12.82 -2.47
CA ALA A 193 -14.40 -13.40 -1.38
C ALA A 193 -13.54 -14.35 -0.51
N GLU A 194 -12.83 -15.27 -1.16
CA GLU A 194 -11.86 -16.15 -0.50
C GLU A 194 -10.80 -15.35 0.28
N ALA A 195 -10.21 -14.33 -0.34
CA ALA A 195 -9.13 -13.57 0.28
C ALA A 195 -9.55 -12.68 1.45
N THR A 196 -10.81 -12.23 1.46
CA THR A 196 -11.37 -11.41 2.54
C THR A 196 -12.00 -12.23 3.65
N GLY A 197 -12.19 -13.55 3.46
CA GLY A 197 -12.96 -14.39 4.37
C GLY A 197 -14.46 -14.02 4.42
N ARG A 198 -14.94 -13.23 3.45
CA ARG A 198 -16.33 -12.77 3.34
C ARG A 198 -17.02 -13.54 2.21
N GLU A 199 -18.29 -13.90 2.39
CA GLU A 199 -19.07 -14.50 1.28
C GLU A 199 -19.14 -13.51 0.11
N ALA A 200 -19.00 -14.03 -1.13
CA ALA A 200 -19.07 -13.19 -2.32
C ALA A 200 -20.42 -12.45 -2.38
N PRO A 201 -20.45 -11.14 -2.68
CA PRO A 201 -21.71 -10.46 -2.89
C PRO A 201 -22.43 -11.13 -4.06
N GLN A 202 -23.61 -11.70 -3.78
CA GLN A 202 -24.47 -12.26 -4.82
C GLN A 202 -24.88 -11.12 -5.75
N ALA A 203 -24.51 -11.22 -7.03
CA ALA A 203 -25.03 -10.34 -8.06
C ALA A 203 -26.55 -10.52 -8.13
N ALA A 204 -27.28 -9.44 -7.84
CA ALA A 204 -28.74 -9.36 -8.01
C ALA A 204 -29.13 -9.20 -9.48
#